data_AF-A0AAV0K0R7-F1
#
_entry.id   AF-A0AAV0K0R7-F1
#
_cell.length_a   1.000
_cell.length_b   1.000
_cell.length_c   1.000
_cell.angle_alpha   90.00
_cell.angle_beta   90.00
_cell.angle_gamma   90.00
#
_symmetry.space_group_name_H-M   'P 1'
#
loop_
_entity.id
_entity.type
_entity.pdbx_description
1 polymer ?
#
loop_
_entity_poly.entity_id
_entity_poly.type
_entity_poly.pdbx_seq_one_letter_code
_entity_poly.pdbx_strand_id
1 'polypeptide(L)'
;WLAQQATHHRLRTNRLSPPFHSSLLLYSSHLPTQAAENSSSSIAISPITVESRHFSPSHSQPSSKGFPRYQLQPPSCIPSSVKSDFFPSSLCFQMASSVISAAASASPSACPVTDLLKGKAKLGSGNVGSLFIKDKGNPFLNSKSCGRITMAVAVNVSRFEAITMAPPDPILGVSEAFKADNDEKKLNLGVGAYRTEELQPYVLDVVKKAENLMLERGENKEYLPIEGLAAFNKATAELLFGADSPVISEQRVATIQGLSGTGSLRLAAVLIERYFPGAKVLISSPTWGNHKNIFNDARVPWSEYRYYDPKTVGLDFEGMIEDIKAAPEGSFVLLHGCAHNPTGIDPTPEQWEKIADVIQEKNHIPFFDVAYQGFASGSLDQDAASVRLFAARGMEIFVAQSYSKNLGLYSERIGAINVVCSSSDTAARVKSQLKRIARPMYSNPPIHGARIVANVVGDPALFGEWKAEMEMMAGRIKGVRQKLYDSLTSKDKSGKDWSFILKQIGMFSFTGLNKNQVTNQSATLILYHKSMNSQ
;
A
#
# COMPACT_ATOMS: atom_id res chain seq x y z
N TRP A 1 -15.47 -36.35 -17.74
CA TRP A 1 -16.60 -36.96 -18.46
C TRP A 1 -16.75 -36.21 -19.77
N LEU A 2 -16.46 -36.90 -20.87
CA LEU A 2 -16.35 -36.39 -22.24
C LEU A 2 -17.73 -36.29 -22.91
N ALA A 3 -17.90 -35.23 -23.72
CA ALA A 3 -18.53 -35.16 -25.05
C ALA A 3 -19.91 -35.79 -25.37
N GLN A 4 -20.63 -35.05 -26.25
CA GLN A 4 -21.65 -35.45 -27.24
C GLN A 4 -23.15 -35.54 -26.84
N GLN A 5 -24.00 -34.69 -27.44
CA GLN A 5 -24.88 -34.96 -28.60
C GLN A 5 -25.89 -33.77 -28.76
N ALA A 6 -25.84 -32.97 -29.84
CA ALA A 6 -26.50 -33.13 -31.16
C ALA A 6 -27.97 -32.64 -31.20
N THR A 7 -28.26 -31.41 -31.69
CA THR A 7 -28.76 -31.01 -33.04
C THR A 7 -30.04 -31.67 -33.57
N HIS A 8 -31.06 -30.85 -33.88
CA HIS A 8 -31.73 -30.65 -35.20
C HIS A 8 -32.91 -29.65 -35.03
N HIS A 9 -33.00 -28.54 -35.77
CA HIS A 9 -33.58 -28.51 -37.12
C HIS A 9 -33.05 -27.34 -37.97
N ARG A 10 -32.70 -27.66 -39.23
CA ARG A 10 -32.40 -26.75 -40.35
C ARG A 10 -33.68 -26.24 -41.01
N LEU A 11 -33.56 -25.13 -41.75
CA LEU A 11 -33.81 -24.93 -43.21
C LEU A 11 -33.82 -23.39 -43.47
N ARG A 12 -33.28 -22.77 -44.53
CA ARG A 12 -32.44 -23.17 -45.68
C ARG A 12 -32.03 -21.88 -46.45
N THR A 13 -30.74 -21.79 -46.84
CA THR A 13 -30.18 -21.37 -48.17
C THR A 13 -30.35 -19.92 -48.69
N ASN A 14 -29.42 -19.27 -49.41
CA ASN A 14 -28.29 -19.68 -50.28
C ASN A 14 -27.30 -18.48 -50.45
N ARG A 15 -25.96 -18.64 -50.32
CA ARG A 15 -24.92 -18.93 -51.37
C ARG A 15 -24.64 -17.73 -52.32
N LEU A 16 -23.42 -17.32 -52.71
CA LEU A 16 -22.07 -17.94 -52.78
C LEU A 16 -21.01 -16.82 -53.07
N SER A 17 -19.77 -17.03 -52.62
CA SER A 17 -18.51 -16.33 -53.01
C SER A 17 -17.74 -17.20 -54.07
N PRO A 18 -16.42 -17.08 -54.38
CA PRO A 18 -15.37 -16.01 -54.39
C PRO A 18 -14.54 -16.10 -55.74
N PRO A 19 -13.18 -15.93 -55.92
CA PRO A 19 -12.07 -15.46 -55.05
C PRO A 19 -10.84 -14.67 -55.66
N PHE A 20 -9.92 -14.27 -54.74
CA PHE A 20 -8.42 -14.17 -54.78
C PHE A 20 -7.65 -13.29 -55.81
N HIS A 21 -6.77 -12.38 -55.32
CA HIS A 21 -5.29 -12.55 -55.38
C HIS A 21 -4.48 -11.44 -54.63
N SER A 22 -3.22 -11.80 -54.35
CA SER A 22 -2.18 -11.15 -53.53
C SER A 22 -1.36 -10.06 -54.26
N SER A 23 -0.68 -9.17 -53.53
CA SER A 23 0.80 -8.96 -53.59
C SER A 23 1.32 -7.65 -52.95
N LEU A 24 2.56 -7.75 -52.48
CA LEU A 24 3.48 -6.80 -51.84
C LEU A 24 4.00 -5.64 -52.73
N LEU A 25 4.67 -4.67 -52.06
CA LEU A 25 5.84 -3.80 -52.44
C LEU A 25 5.51 -2.30 -52.31
N LEU A 26 6.05 -1.54 -51.34
CA LEU A 26 7.42 -1.00 -51.10
C LEU A 26 7.76 0.28 -51.91
N TYR A 27 8.18 1.31 -51.16
CA TYR A 27 8.98 2.51 -51.55
C TYR A 27 8.34 3.50 -52.55
N SER A 28 8.59 4.81 -52.58
CA SER A 28 9.30 5.79 -51.76
C SER A 28 9.17 7.14 -52.50
N SER A 29 9.37 8.23 -51.77
CA SER A 29 9.99 9.50 -52.22
C SER A 29 9.26 10.46 -53.17
N HIS A 30 9.16 11.69 -52.64
CA HIS A 30 9.46 13.00 -53.26
C HIS A 30 8.31 13.80 -53.90
N LEU A 31 7.89 14.81 -53.11
CA LEU A 31 7.66 16.23 -53.48
C LEU A 31 8.29 16.67 -54.82
N PRO A 32 7.69 17.64 -55.56
CA PRO A 32 7.78 19.04 -55.12
C PRO A 32 6.69 20.05 -55.58
N THR A 33 6.73 21.23 -54.92
CA THR A 33 6.48 22.62 -55.41
C THR A 33 5.12 22.98 -56.05
N GLN A 34 4.32 23.81 -55.38
CA GLN A 34 4.22 25.29 -55.50
C GLN A 34 3.59 25.81 -56.80
N ALA A 35 2.46 26.52 -56.70
CA ALA A 35 2.33 27.94 -57.03
C ALA A 35 0.85 28.41 -56.99
N ALA A 36 0.64 29.61 -56.39
CA ALA A 36 -0.32 30.70 -56.71
C ALA A 36 -1.83 30.38 -56.92
N GLU A 37 -2.84 31.17 -56.53
CA GLU A 37 -2.91 32.60 -56.20
C GLU A 37 -4.28 32.94 -55.56
N ASN A 38 -4.24 33.83 -54.55
CA ASN A 38 -5.18 34.85 -54.06
C ASN A 38 -6.69 34.87 -54.36
N SER A 39 -7.49 35.03 -53.29
CA SER A 39 -8.38 36.20 -53.04
C SER A 39 -9.05 36.08 -51.64
N SER A 40 -8.53 36.77 -50.62
CA SER A 40 -9.05 38.02 -50.00
C SER A 40 -10.42 37.96 -49.31
N SER A 41 -10.40 37.98 -47.97
CA SER A 41 -11.22 38.87 -47.13
C SER A 41 -10.72 38.89 -45.67
N SER A 42 -10.84 40.07 -45.07
CA SER A 42 -10.01 40.62 -44.00
C SER A 42 -10.74 40.63 -42.65
N ILE A 43 -10.07 40.38 -41.53
CA ILE A 43 -10.38 40.98 -40.21
C ILE A 43 -9.07 41.29 -39.49
N ALA A 44 -8.96 42.55 -39.05
CA ALA A 44 -7.78 43.17 -38.46
C ALA A 44 -7.60 42.85 -36.96
N ILE A 45 -6.33 42.78 -36.56
CA ILE A 45 -5.85 42.67 -35.18
C ILE A 45 -5.31 44.06 -34.76
N SER A 46 -5.70 44.54 -33.57
CA SER A 46 -5.10 45.70 -32.91
C SER A 46 -4.01 45.27 -31.91
N PRO A 47 -2.89 46.00 -31.78
CA PRO A 47 -1.83 45.67 -30.83
C PRO A 47 -2.06 46.34 -29.45
N ILE A 48 -1.74 45.62 -28.38
CA ILE A 48 -1.69 46.16 -27.01
C ILE A 48 -0.25 46.58 -26.70
N THR A 49 -0.13 47.85 -26.33
CA THR A 49 1.10 48.55 -25.96
C THR A 49 1.49 48.24 -24.51
N VAL A 50 2.80 48.16 -24.31
CA VAL A 50 3.51 48.04 -23.02
C VAL A 50 3.41 49.37 -22.25
N GLU A 51 2.90 49.34 -21.02
CA GLU A 51 3.01 50.46 -20.07
C GLU A 51 3.99 50.12 -18.95
N SER A 52 5.08 50.89 -18.91
CA SER A 52 6.07 50.94 -17.83
C SER A 52 5.56 51.87 -16.72
N ARG A 53 5.43 51.35 -15.49
CA ARG A 53 5.22 52.17 -14.29
C ARG A 53 6.57 52.53 -13.66
N HIS A 54 6.89 53.82 -13.68
CA HIS A 54 7.89 54.43 -12.82
C HIS A 54 7.35 54.56 -11.39
N PHE A 55 8.14 54.11 -10.41
CA PHE A 55 7.99 54.44 -9.00
C PHE A 55 9.22 55.27 -8.58
N SER A 56 8.98 56.50 -8.13
CA SER A 56 9.95 57.33 -7.42
C SER A 56 9.95 56.98 -5.92
N PRO A 57 11.10 56.93 -5.22
CA PRO A 57 11.13 56.82 -3.77
C PRO A 57 11.21 58.21 -3.13
N SER A 58 10.38 58.46 -2.12
CA SER A 58 10.49 59.62 -1.23
C SER A 58 11.13 59.23 0.10
N HIS A 59 12.07 60.06 0.54
CA HIS A 59 12.75 60.00 1.82
C HIS A 59 11.81 60.28 3.00
N SER A 60 11.94 59.52 4.10
CA SER A 60 12.00 60.06 5.47
C SER A 60 12.43 59.00 6.48
N GLN A 61 13.56 59.26 7.13
CA GLN A 61 13.95 58.76 8.46
C GLN A 61 13.25 59.65 9.53
N PRO A 62 13.13 59.30 10.83
CA PRO A 62 14.22 58.74 11.65
C PRO A 62 13.85 57.79 12.83
N SER A 63 14.87 57.14 13.39
CA SER A 63 15.30 57.26 14.80
C SER A 63 15.95 55.99 15.35
N SER A 64 16.98 56.26 16.14
CA SER A 64 18.03 55.40 16.68
C SER A 64 17.62 54.61 17.94
N LYS A 65 18.27 53.45 18.11
CA LYS A 65 18.76 52.78 19.35
C LYS A 65 19.38 51.45 18.86
N GLY A 66 20.58 50.97 19.15
CA GLY A 66 21.62 51.30 20.11
C GLY A 66 22.23 49.98 20.61
N PHE A 67 23.43 49.61 20.11
CA PHE A 67 24.43 48.63 20.62
C PHE A 67 24.15 47.10 20.58
N PRO A 68 25.21 46.24 20.64
CA PRO A 68 26.62 46.41 20.28
C PRO A 68 27.16 45.37 19.26
N ARG A 69 28.32 45.73 18.67
CA ARG A 69 29.13 44.92 17.75
C ARG A 69 29.73 43.68 18.43
N TYR A 70 29.64 42.53 17.76
CA TYR A 70 30.62 41.45 17.90
C TYR A 70 31.44 41.34 16.60
N GLN A 71 32.74 41.61 16.73
CA GLN A 71 33.74 41.26 15.73
C GLN A 71 34.02 39.76 15.84
N LEU A 72 33.90 39.03 14.73
CA LEU A 72 34.56 37.74 14.57
C LEU A 72 35.43 37.82 13.31
N GLN A 73 36.74 37.78 13.52
CA GLN A 73 37.74 37.57 12.49
C GLN A 73 37.68 36.12 11.96
N PRO A 74 38.03 35.87 10.69
CA PRO A 74 38.06 34.53 10.11
C PRO A 74 39.38 33.82 10.46
N PRO A 75 39.40 32.49 10.59
CA PRO A 75 40.66 31.77 10.56
C PRO A 75 41.08 31.46 9.12
N SER A 76 42.36 31.70 8.91
CA SER A 76 43.23 31.48 7.76
C SER A 76 43.37 30.01 7.32
N CYS A 77 43.60 29.85 6.02
CA CYS A 77 44.03 28.62 5.34
C CYS A 77 45.48 28.21 5.64
N ILE A 78 45.84 26.98 5.15
CA ILE A 78 47.16 26.45 4.67
C ILE A 78 47.75 25.30 5.56
N PRO A 79 48.32 24.19 5.00
CA PRO A 79 47.99 23.44 3.77
C PRO A 79 48.21 21.89 3.84
N SER A 80 47.99 21.21 2.70
CA SER A 80 48.68 19.99 2.22
C SER A 80 48.32 18.66 2.90
N SER A 81 48.30 17.48 2.28
CA SER A 81 48.42 17.01 0.89
C SER A 81 48.31 15.48 0.98
N VAL A 82 47.40 14.83 0.26
CA VAL A 82 47.64 13.46 -0.22
C VAL A 82 47.08 13.36 -1.64
N LYS A 83 48.00 13.16 -2.58
CA LYS A 83 47.75 12.85 -3.97
C LYS A 83 47.40 11.36 -4.12
N SER A 84 46.47 11.14 -5.04
CA SER A 84 46.33 10.02 -5.98
C SER A 84 47.16 8.74 -5.76
N ASP A 85 46.49 7.60 -5.86
CA ASP A 85 46.92 6.54 -6.79
C ASP A 85 45.72 5.91 -7.49
N PHE A 86 45.76 6.03 -8.82
CA PHE A 86 44.96 5.33 -9.81
C PHE A 86 45.72 4.05 -10.17
N PHE A 87 45.06 2.89 -10.19
CA PHE A 87 45.43 1.81 -11.12
C PHE A 87 44.16 1.10 -11.62
N PRO A 88 44.08 0.75 -12.92
CA PRO A 88 42.89 0.18 -13.53
C PRO A 88 42.96 -1.36 -13.51
N SER A 89 41.81 -2.01 -13.38
CA SER A 89 41.66 -3.36 -13.88
C SER A 89 40.24 -3.55 -14.41
N SER A 90 40.15 -3.58 -15.74
CA SER A 90 39.05 -4.20 -16.43
C SER A 90 38.99 -5.68 -16.02
N LEU A 91 37.82 -6.14 -15.56
CA LEU A 91 37.48 -7.55 -15.71
C LEU A 91 36.03 -7.64 -16.14
N CYS A 92 35.90 -7.95 -17.42
CA CYS A 92 34.68 -8.35 -18.10
C CYS A 92 34.18 -9.65 -17.44
N PHE A 93 33.03 -9.62 -16.77
CA PHE A 93 32.35 -10.85 -16.36
C PHE A 93 31.47 -11.32 -17.53
N GLN A 94 31.98 -12.28 -18.29
CA GLN A 94 31.16 -13.15 -19.13
C GLN A 94 30.33 -14.05 -18.22
N MET A 95 29.02 -13.83 -18.20
CA MET A 95 28.04 -14.80 -17.71
C MET A 95 27.89 -15.90 -18.76
N ALA A 96 28.48 -17.07 -18.51
CA ALA A 96 28.17 -18.29 -19.24
C ALA A 96 26.94 -18.95 -18.58
N SER A 97 25.79 -18.85 -19.24
CA SER A 97 24.61 -19.66 -18.92
C SER A 97 24.83 -21.08 -19.42
N SER A 98 24.96 -22.05 -18.51
CA SER A 98 24.89 -23.47 -18.83
C SER A 98 23.50 -24.00 -18.45
N VAL A 99 22.68 -24.21 -19.47
CA VAL A 99 21.42 -24.95 -19.41
C VAL A 99 21.75 -26.43 -19.23
N ILE A 100 21.28 -27.06 -18.16
CA ILE A 100 21.19 -28.52 -18.09
C ILE A 100 19.71 -28.89 -17.96
N SER A 101 19.20 -29.42 -19.07
CA SER A 101 17.95 -30.16 -19.15
C SER A 101 18.22 -31.61 -18.79
N ALA A 102 17.43 -32.18 -17.89
CA ALA A 102 17.33 -33.63 -17.73
C ALA A 102 15.89 -33.98 -17.32
N ALA A 103 15.13 -34.44 -18.30
CA ALA A 103 13.91 -35.21 -18.09
C ALA A 103 14.28 -36.66 -17.77
N ALA A 104 13.69 -37.24 -16.73
CA ALA A 104 13.58 -38.68 -16.59
C ALA A 104 12.34 -39.04 -15.77
N SER A 105 11.37 -39.63 -16.45
CA SER A 105 10.23 -40.37 -15.92
C SER A 105 10.68 -41.69 -15.30
N ALA A 106 10.17 -42.04 -14.12
CA ALA A 106 9.82 -43.41 -13.73
C ALA A 106 9.16 -43.44 -12.35
N SER A 107 7.92 -43.91 -12.28
CA SER A 107 7.36 -44.58 -11.09
C SER A 107 8.03 -45.96 -10.95
N PRO A 108 8.06 -46.60 -9.76
CA PRO A 108 6.91 -47.45 -9.41
C PRO A 108 6.62 -47.68 -7.90
N SER A 109 5.39 -48.14 -7.69
CA SER A 109 4.93 -49.18 -6.74
C SER A 109 4.99 -48.96 -5.22
N ALA A 110 3.79 -49.05 -4.63
CA ALA A 110 3.49 -49.30 -3.24
C ALA A 110 3.96 -50.68 -2.74
N CYS A 111 4.22 -50.80 -1.44
CA CYS A 111 3.58 -51.79 -0.56
C CYS A 111 3.91 -51.55 0.93
N PRO A 112 3.08 -52.05 1.87
CA PRO A 112 2.97 -51.58 3.26
C PRO A 112 3.53 -52.59 4.28
N VAL A 113 3.91 -52.16 5.49
CA VAL A 113 3.95 -53.04 6.68
C VAL A 113 3.67 -52.25 7.97
N THR A 114 2.73 -52.78 8.73
CA THR A 114 2.25 -52.45 10.07
C THR A 114 3.17 -52.95 11.20
N ASP A 115 3.15 -52.19 12.29
CA ASP A 115 3.11 -52.62 13.70
C ASP A 115 4.35 -53.06 14.50
N LEU A 116 4.24 -52.72 15.81
CA LEU A 116 4.84 -53.31 17.02
C LEU A 116 6.23 -52.79 17.50
N LEU A 117 6.24 -51.85 18.47
CA LEU A 117 6.22 -52.13 19.93
C LEU A 117 6.89 -51.02 20.76
N LYS A 118 6.17 -50.58 21.79
CA LYS A 118 6.66 -49.81 22.94
C LYS A 118 7.47 -50.72 23.87
N GLY A 119 8.61 -50.24 24.39
CA GLY A 119 9.34 -50.89 25.48
C GLY A 119 10.33 -49.96 26.17
N LYS A 120 10.12 -49.72 27.47
CA LYS A 120 10.90 -48.85 28.36
C LYS A 120 12.20 -49.52 28.86
N ALA A 121 13.25 -48.71 28.98
CA ALA A 121 14.25 -48.59 30.06
C ALA A 121 14.99 -49.83 30.62
N LYS A 122 16.34 -49.78 30.67
CA LYS A 122 17.16 -49.45 31.87
C LYS A 122 18.67 -49.62 31.64
N LEU A 123 19.42 -48.88 32.46
CA LEU A 123 20.89 -48.83 32.61
C LEU A 123 21.56 -50.19 32.85
N GLY A 124 22.84 -50.29 32.45
CA GLY A 124 23.77 -51.29 32.96
C GLY A 124 25.21 -51.11 32.47
N SER A 125 26.09 -50.70 33.39
CA SER A 125 27.55 -50.60 33.32
C SER A 125 28.25 -51.94 33.02
N GLY A 126 29.45 -51.92 32.42
CA GLY A 126 30.37 -53.07 32.54
C GLY A 126 31.52 -53.14 31.53
N ASN A 127 32.75 -53.04 32.05
CA ASN A 127 34.07 -53.01 31.42
C ASN A 127 34.52 -54.27 30.63
N VAL A 128 35.35 -54.01 29.61
CA VAL A 128 36.69 -54.56 29.26
C VAL A 128 36.91 -56.09 29.20
N GLY A 129 37.45 -56.55 28.05
CA GLY A 129 38.15 -57.84 27.95
C GLY A 129 38.75 -58.11 26.57
N SER A 130 40.07 -57.98 26.49
CA SER A 130 40.97 -58.22 25.35
C SER A 130 40.93 -59.63 24.76
N LEU A 131 41.18 -59.78 23.45
CA LEU A 131 41.96 -60.91 22.93
C LEU A 131 42.70 -60.57 21.62
N PHE A 132 44.03 -60.72 21.67
CA PHE A 132 44.98 -60.58 20.56
C PHE A 132 45.08 -61.89 19.75
N ILE A 133 45.21 -61.79 18.42
CA ILE A 133 45.93 -62.78 17.60
C ILE A 133 46.93 -62.03 16.70
N LYS A 134 48.19 -62.48 16.77
CA LYS A 134 49.33 -62.09 15.92
C LYS A 134 49.25 -62.81 14.58
N ASP A 135 49.65 -62.14 13.50
CA ASP A 135 50.42 -62.84 12.47
C ASP A 135 51.46 -61.96 11.77
N LYS A 136 52.54 -62.60 11.34
CA LYS A 136 53.85 -62.07 10.94
C LYS A 136 53.93 -61.71 9.44
N GLY A 137 54.79 -60.75 9.06
CA GLY A 137 55.37 -60.72 7.70
C GLY A 137 55.90 -59.38 7.16
N ASN A 138 57.21 -59.15 7.37
CA ASN A 138 58.20 -58.37 6.60
C ASN A 138 58.06 -56.85 6.27
N PRO A 139 59.19 -56.13 6.11
CA PRO A 139 59.33 -54.72 6.45
C PRO A 139 59.65 -53.80 5.24
N PHE A 140 59.60 -52.49 5.52
CA PHE A 140 59.96 -51.36 4.64
C PHE A 140 59.02 -51.09 3.47
N LEU A 141 58.10 -50.12 3.65
CA LEU A 141 58.11 -48.82 2.96
C LEU A 141 56.83 -48.00 3.27
N ASN A 142 57.04 -46.69 3.38
CA ASN A 142 56.08 -45.58 3.34
C ASN A 142 55.28 -45.24 4.59
N SER A 143 55.67 -44.10 5.18
CA SER A 143 54.91 -43.37 6.19
C SER A 143 53.49 -43.08 5.69
N LYS A 144 52.50 -43.71 6.32
CA LYS A 144 51.10 -43.30 6.21
C LYS A 144 50.81 -42.26 7.29
N SER A 145 50.56 -41.03 6.81
CA SER A 145 49.91 -39.94 7.53
C SER A 145 48.84 -40.47 8.49
N CYS A 146 49.02 -40.19 9.79
CA CYS A 146 48.00 -40.42 10.81
C CYS A 146 46.95 -39.30 10.68
N GLY A 147 46.05 -39.45 9.70
CA GLY A 147 44.88 -38.59 9.58
C GLY A 147 43.93 -38.84 10.74
N ARG A 148 43.69 -37.82 11.57
CA ARG A 148 42.55 -37.79 12.49
C ARG A 148 41.28 -38.00 11.67
N ILE A 149 40.64 -39.15 11.83
CA ILE A 149 39.28 -39.36 11.34
C ILE A 149 38.37 -38.59 12.30
N THR A 150 38.06 -37.34 11.96
CA THR A 150 36.97 -36.61 12.60
C THR A 150 35.68 -37.24 12.11
N MET A 151 35.05 -38.08 12.95
CA MET A 151 33.68 -38.52 12.73
C MET A 151 32.77 -37.30 12.83
N ALA A 152 32.55 -36.61 11.72
CA ALA A 152 31.47 -35.65 11.60
C ALA A 152 30.17 -36.46 11.61
N VAL A 153 29.52 -36.54 12.78
CA VAL A 153 28.13 -36.98 12.85
C VAL A 153 27.33 -35.97 12.05
N ALA A 154 27.00 -36.33 10.81
CA ALA A 154 26.07 -35.57 9.99
C ALA A 154 24.67 -35.72 10.63
N VAL A 155 24.39 -34.89 11.63
CA VAL A 155 23.02 -34.71 12.12
C VAL A 155 22.28 -34.05 10.97
N ASN A 156 21.44 -34.82 10.28
CA ASN A 156 20.58 -34.34 9.21
C ASN A 156 19.40 -33.56 9.80
N VAL A 157 19.72 -32.55 10.62
CA VAL A 157 18.76 -31.62 11.21
C VAL A 157 18.41 -30.60 10.13
N SER A 158 17.12 -30.48 9.84
CA SER A 158 16.65 -29.47 8.89
C SER A 158 17.07 -28.09 9.40
N ARG A 159 17.67 -27.27 8.53
CA ARG A 159 18.00 -25.87 8.84
C ARG A 159 16.77 -25.03 9.19
N PHE A 160 15.56 -25.56 8.92
CA PHE A 160 14.28 -24.91 9.14
C PHE A 160 13.50 -25.50 10.32
N GLU A 161 14.04 -26.47 11.06
CA GLU A 161 13.32 -27.16 12.15
C GLU A 161 12.83 -26.21 13.26
N ALA A 162 13.56 -25.11 13.50
CA ALA A 162 13.19 -24.11 14.51
C ALA A 162 12.17 -23.07 14.04
N ILE A 163 11.77 -23.06 12.77
CA ILE A 163 10.79 -22.09 12.25
C ILE A 163 9.40 -22.50 12.71
N THR A 164 8.81 -21.73 13.62
CA THR A 164 7.46 -21.95 14.11
C THR A 164 6.42 -21.51 13.08
N MET A 165 5.32 -22.25 12.97
CA MET A 165 4.16 -21.85 12.17
C MET A 165 3.61 -20.51 12.65
N ALA A 166 3.50 -19.54 11.75
CA ALA A 166 2.91 -18.24 12.04
C ALA A 166 1.40 -18.38 12.33
N PRO A 167 0.83 -17.56 13.23
CA PRO A 167 -0.61 -17.53 13.43
C PRO A 167 -1.33 -17.06 12.15
N PRO A 168 -2.53 -17.57 11.83
CA PRO A 168 -3.29 -17.11 10.68
C PRO A 168 -3.73 -15.66 10.87
N ASP A 169 -3.76 -14.87 9.79
CA ASP A 169 -4.32 -13.52 9.82
C ASP A 169 -5.83 -13.61 10.14
N PRO A 170 -6.32 -12.91 11.19
CA PRO A 170 -7.72 -13.03 11.61
C PRO A 170 -8.75 -12.64 10.54
N ILE A 171 -8.39 -11.82 9.55
CA ILE A 171 -9.28 -11.43 8.44
C ILE A 171 -9.23 -12.47 7.32
N LEU A 172 -8.05 -13.01 7.01
CA LEU A 172 -7.92 -14.05 6.00
C LEU A 172 -8.57 -15.36 6.45
N GLY A 173 -8.42 -15.73 7.73
CA GLY A 173 -9.08 -16.92 8.30
C GLY A 173 -10.60 -16.88 8.17
N VAL A 174 -11.21 -15.69 8.28
CA VAL A 174 -12.66 -15.50 8.05
C VAL A 174 -13.04 -15.78 6.59
N SER A 175 -12.20 -15.38 5.63
CA SER A 175 -12.43 -15.64 4.21
C SER A 175 -12.24 -17.11 3.84
N GLU A 176 -11.27 -17.78 4.45
CA GLU A 176 -11.05 -19.22 4.28
C GLU A 176 -12.22 -20.02 4.84
N ALA A 177 -12.67 -19.69 6.05
CA ALA A 177 -13.84 -20.32 6.65
C ALA A 177 -15.11 -20.11 5.80
N PHE A 178 -15.32 -18.90 5.28
CA PHE A 178 -16.42 -18.62 4.34
C PHE A 178 -16.36 -19.44 3.05
N LYS A 179 -15.15 -19.67 2.51
CA LYS A 179 -14.99 -20.50 1.30
C LYS A 179 -15.22 -21.98 1.59
N ALA A 180 -14.83 -22.46 2.76
CA ALA A 180 -14.99 -23.85 3.18
C ALA A 180 -16.44 -24.21 3.52
N ASP A 181 -17.27 -23.23 3.89
CA ASP A 181 -18.70 -23.43 4.14
C ASP A 181 -19.46 -23.69 2.84
N ASN A 182 -20.38 -24.67 2.84
CA ASN A 182 -21.16 -25.05 1.66
C ASN A 182 -22.62 -24.56 1.72
N ASP A 183 -23.03 -23.85 2.78
CA ASP A 183 -24.39 -23.34 2.87
C ASP A 183 -24.64 -22.22 1.84
N GLU A 184 -25.74 -22.31 1.10
CA GLU A 184 -26.11 -21.36 0.05
C GLU A 184 -26.50 -19.97 0.58
N LYS A 185 -26.82 -19.86 1.87
CA LYS A 185 -27.22 -18.60 2.55
C LYS A 185 -26.05 -17.88 3.21
N LYS A 186 -24.82 -18.38 3.08
CA LYS A 186 -23.62 -17.79 3.68
C LYS A 186 -23.39 -16.35 3.21
N LEU A 187 -23.04 -15.46 4.14
CA LEU A 187 -22.67 -14.08 3.83
C LEU A 187 -21.29 -13.74 4.41
N ASN A 188 -20.44 -13.15 3.56
CA ASN A 188 -19.15 -12.62 3.98
C ASN A 188 -19.31 -11.14 4.34
N LEU A 189 -19.34 -10.83 5.64
CA LEU A 189 -19.37 -9.47 6.17
C LEU A 189 -18.02 -9.05 6.79
N GLY A 190 -16.97 -9.84 6.57
CA GLY A 190 -15.64 -9.63 7.16
C GLY A 190 -14.70 -8.85 6.25
N VAL A 191 -14.80 -9.06 4.93
CA VAL A 191 -13.92 -8.43 3.95
C VAL A 191 -14.48 -7.07 3.53
N GLY A 192 -13.71 -6.00 3.75
CA GLY A 192 -14.02 -4.65 3.27
C GLY A 192 -13.75 -4.47 1.78
N ALA A 193 -14.50 -5.19 0.94
CA ALA A 193 -14.45 -5.04 -0.51
C ALA A 193 -15.88 -4.93 -1.06
N TYR A 194 -16.10 -3.93 -1.93
CA TYR A 194 -17.41 -3.64 -2.47
C TYR A 194 -17.91 -4.80 -3.36
N ARG A 195 -19.23 -5.04 -3.35
CA ARG A 195 -19.89 -6.15 -4.03
C ARG A 195 -21.16 -5.69 -4.75
N THR A 196 -21.54 -6.34 -5.83
CA THR A 196 -22.86 -6.15 -6.46
C THR A 196 -23.99 -6.73 -5.60
N GLU A 197 -25.23 -6.58 -6.04
CA GLU A 197 -26.44 -7.17 -5.45
C GLU A 197 -26.36 -8.71 -5.44
N GLU A 198 -25.70 -9.31 -6.43
CA GLU A 198 -25.41 -10.74 -6.56
C GLU A 198 -24.15 -11.17 -5.78
N LEU A 199 -23.65 -10.30 -4.91
CA LEU A 199 -22.48 -10.52 -4.06
C LEU A 199 -21.17 -10.77 -4.84
N GLN A 200 -21.10 -10.31 -6.09
CA GLN A 200 -19.90 -10.45 -6.94
C GLN A 200 -18.95 -9.26 -6.79
N PRO A 201 -17.63 -9.43 -7.03
CA PRO A 201 -16.71 -8.31 -7.16
C PRO A 201 -17.19 -7.30 -8.22
N TYR A 202 -17.15 -6.01 -7.89
CA TYR A 202 -17.54 -4.95 -8.81
C TYR A 202 -16.30 -4.27 -9.40
N VAL A 203 -16.20 -4.26 -10.74
CA VAL A 203 -15.18 -3.50 -11.48
C VAL A 203 -15.86 -2.28 -12.07
N LEU A 204 -15.39 -1.10 -11.69
CA LEU A 204 -15.90 0.18 -12.16
C LEU A 204 -15.78 0.31 -13.69
N ASP A 205 -16.74 0.97 -14.31
CA ASP A 205 -16.74 1.18 -15.75
C ASP A 205 -15.62 2.12 -16.19
N VAL A 206 -15.27 3.13 -15.37
CA VAL A 206 -14.08 3.97 -15.66
C VAL A 206 -12.78 3.17 -15.68
N VAL A 207 -12.67 2.13 -14.87
CA VAL A 207 -11.49 1.26 -14.84
C VAL A 207 -11.42 0.45 -16.14
N LYS A 208 -12.53 -0.15 -16.57
CA LYS A 208 -12.60 -0.89 -17.84
C LYS A 208 -12.25 0.02 -19.03
N LYS A 209 -12.76 1.26 -19.04
CA LYS A 209 -12.44 2.26 -20.07
C LYS A 209 -10.94 2.61 -20.08
N ALA A 210 -10.35 2.85 -18.90
CA ALA A 210 -8.92 3.11 -18.79
C ALA A 210 -8.07 1.93 -19.27
N GLU A 211 -8.46 0.69 -18.96
CA GLU A 211 -7.77 -0.51 -19.45
C GLU A 211 -7.86 -0.67 -20.97
N ASN A 212 -9.04 -0.46 -21.55
CA ASN A 212 -9.21 -0.49 -23.01
C ASN A 212 -8.34 0.57 -23.70
N LEU A 213 -8.29 1.79 -23.15
CA LEU A 213 -7.45 2.86 -23.65
C LEU A 213 -5.95 2.47 -23.62
N MET A 214 -5.51 1.80 -22.55
CA MET A 214 -4.13 1.31 -22.43
C MET A 214 -3.81 0.24 -23.49
N LEU A 215 -4.77 -0.65 -23.79
CA LEU A 215 -4.63 -1.67 -24.83
C LEU A 215 -4.57 -1.05 -26.23
N GLU A 216 -5.47 -0.10 -26.53
CA GLU A 216 -5.52 0.62 -27.81
C GLU A 216 -4.22 1.40 -28.08
N ARG A 217 -3.64 2.00 -27.03
CA ARG A 217 -2.36 2.72 -27.12
C ARG A 217 -1.13 1.80 -27.23
N GLY A 218 -1.29 0.48 -27.07
CA GLY A 218 -0.19 -0.47 -27.14
C GLY A 218 0.90 -0.22 -26.10
N GLU A 219 0.53 0.19 -24.89
CA GLU A 219 1.51 0.60 -23.90
C GLU A 219 2.40 -0.57 -23.42
N ASN A 220 3.71 -0.34 -23.34
CA ASN A 220 4.69 -1.36 -22.96
C ASN A 220 4.64 -1.74 -21.46
N LYS A 221 5.45 -2.73 -21.07
CA LYS A 221 5.60 -3.23 -19.69
C LYS A 221 7.01 -3.02 -19.13
N GLU A 222 7.71 -1.99 -19.59
CA GLU A 222 9.06 -1.66 -19.12
C GLU A 222 9.07 -1.26 -17.64
N TYR A 223 10.25 -1.36 -17.03
CA TYR A 223 10.44 -0.93 -15.64
C TYR A 223 10.12 0.55 -15.46
N LEU A 224 9.40 0.86 -14.38
CA LEU A 224 9.23 2.24 -13.93
C LEU A 224 10.50 2.75 -13.22
N PRO A 225 10.67 4.08 -13.15
CA PRO A 225 11.53 4.70 -12.14
C PRO A 225 11.18 4.19 -10.74
N ILE A 226 12.17 4.17 -9.82
CA ILE A 226 11.97 3.68 -8.44
C ILE A 226 10.83 4.41 -7.73
N GLU A 227 10.68 5.70 -7.99
CA GLU A 227 9.60 6.53 -7.43
C GLU A 227 8.22 6.26 -8.05
N GLY A 228 8.13 5.47 -9.12
CA GLY A 228 6.90 5.14 -9.83
C GLY A 228 6.65 5.99 -11.07
N LEU A 229 5.41 5.92 -11.55
CA LEU A 229 4.96 6.65 -12.73
C LEU A 229 4.75 8.13 -12.41
N ALA A 230 5.43 9.03 -13.12
CA ALA A 230 5.37 10.48 -12.86
C ALA A 230 3.94 11.05 -12.95
N ALA A 231 3.16 10.62 -13.95
CA ALA A 231 1.77 11.06 -14.12
C ALA A 231 0.89 10.64 -12.93
N PHE A 232 1.08 9.42 -12.42
CA PHE A 232 0.40 8.95 -11.20
C PHE A 232 0.81 9.76 -9.97
N ASN A 233 2.12 9.96 -9.76
CA ASN A 233 2.64 10.70 -8.61
C ASN A 233 2.14 12.15 -8.56
N LYS A 234 1.97 12.79 -9.73
CA LYS A 234 1.35 14.11 -9.83
C LYS A 234 -0.13 14.06 -9.46
N ALA A 235 -0.89 13.23 -10.16
CA ALA A 235 -2.34 13.13 -9.99
C ALA A 235 -2.75 12.75 -8.55
N THR A 236 -2.03 11.83 -7.91
CA THR A 236 -2.31 11.37 -6.54
C THR A 236 -2.08 12.47 -5.50
N ALA A 237 -1.04 13.28 -5.66
CA ALA A 237 -0.74 14.39 -4.75
C ALA A 237 -1.74 15.52 -4.91
N GLU A 238 -2.06 15.90 -6.14
CA GLU A 238 -3.06 16.95 -6.45
C GLU A 238 -4.46 16.54 -5.98
N LEU A 239 -4.86 15.27 -6.15
CA LEU A 239 -6.13 14.76 -5.64
C LEU A 239 -6.24 14.87 -4.11
N LEU A 240 -5.16 14.54 -3.40
CA LEU A 240 -5.13 14.55 -1.94
C LEU A 240 -5.16 15.97 -1.38
N PHE A 241 -4.25 16.83 -1.85
CA PHE A 241 -4.04 18.16 -1.26
C PHE A 241 -4.89 19.27 -1.89
N GLY A 242 -5.41 19.06 -3.10
CA GLY A 242 -5.95 20.11 -3.95
C GLY A 242 -4.86 20.63 -4.89
N ALA A 243 -5.18 20.77 -6.17
CA ALA A 243 -4.22 21.21 -7.20
C ALA A 243 -3.73 22.65 -7.00
N ASP A 244 -4.52 23.48 -6.31
CA ASP A 244 -4.26 24.86 -5.93
C ASP A 244 -3.58 25.00 -4.55
N SER A 245 -3.27 23.89 -3.88
CA SER A 245 -2.69 23.91 -2.55
C SER A 245 -1.26 24.47 -2.53
N PRO A 246 -0.90 25.33 -1.57
CA PRO A 246 0.46 25.88 -1.46
C PRO A 246 1.56 24.80 -1.38
N VAL A 247 1.30 23.67 -0.71
CA VAL A 247 2.28 22.57 -0.61
C VAL A 247 2.62 21.98 -1.99
N ILE A 248 1.69 22.03 -2.94
CA ILE A 248 1.87 21.57 -4.32
C ILE A 248 2.67 22.61 -5.11
N SER A 249 2.22 23.88 -5.12
CA SER A 249 2.88 24.95 -5.88
C SER A 249 4.31 25.25 -5.38
N GLU A 250 4.56 25.09 -4.07
CA GLU A 250 5.87 25.26 -3.45
C GLU A 250 6.74 23.98 -3.52
N GLN A 251 6.24 22.91 -4.16
CA GLN A 251 6.95 21.64 -4.34
C GLN A 251 7.41 20.98 -3.03
N ARG A 252 6.64 21.17 -1.95
CA ARG A 252 6.96 20.66 -0.61
C ARG A 252 6.53 19.22 -0.38
N VAL A 253 5.92 18.56 -1.37
CA VAL A 253 5.44 17.18 -1.25
C VAL A 253 6.41 16.18 -1.88
N ALA A 254 6.95 15.30 -1.06
CA ALA A 254 7.70 14.12 -1.49
C ALA A 254 6.74 12.94 -1.73
N THR A 255 6.37 12.73 -3.00
CA THR A 255 5.50 11.61 -3.40
C THR A 255 6.27 10.50 -4.09
N ILE A 256 6.14 9.26 -3.60
CA ILE A 256 6.50 8.06 -4.37
C ILE A 256 5.36 7.06 -4.39
N GLN A 257 5.24 6.31 -5.49
CA GLN A 257 4.28 5.22 -5.61
C GLN A 257 4.64 4.07 -4.65
N GLY A 258 3.65 3.67 -3.86
CA GLY A 258 3.72 2.55 -2.92
C GLY A 258 2.89 1.35 -3.39
N LEU A 259 3.13 0.18 -2.78
CA LEU A 259 2.31 -1.03 -2.98
C LEU A 259 0.98 -0.89 -2.23
N SER A 260 0.14 0.03 -2.70
CA SER A 260 -1.05 0.52 -2.04
C SER A 260 -0.78 1.11 -0.64
N GLY A 261 -1.82 1.34 0.15
CA GLY A 261 -1.68 1.90 1.50
C GLY A 261 -0.75 1.08 2.40
N THR A 262 -0.81 -0.26 2.34
CA THR A 262 0.09 -1.14 3.12
C THR A 262 1.57 -0.94 2.77
N GLY A 263 1.89 -0.86 1.48
CA GLY A 263 3.26 -0.58 1.03
C GLY A 263 3.70 0.82 1.44
N SER A 264 2.82 1.81 1.31
CA SER A 264 3.08 3.20 1.72
C SER A 264 3.36 3.31 3.23
N LEU A 265 2.54 2.64 4.06
CA LEU A 265 2.75 2.54 5.51
C LEU A 265 4.08 1.86 5.84
N ARG A 266 4.46 0.79 5.12
CA ARG A 266 5.74 0.11 5.34
C ARG A 266 6.94 1.00 5.00
N LEU A 267 6.87 1.75 3.89
CA LEU A 267 7.91 2.71 3.50
C LEU A 267 8.05 3.81 4.56
N ALA A 268 6.93 4.38 5.01
CA ALA A 268 6.90 5.37 6.08
C ALA A 268 7.49 4.81 7.38
N ALA A 269 7.12 3.60 7.80
CA ALA A 269 7.64 2.99 9.01
C ALA A 269 9.17 2.78 8.97
N VAL A 270 9.74 2.39 7.82
CA VAL A 270 11.21 2.30 7.67
C VAL A 270 11.86 3.68 7.64
N LEU A 271 11.20 4.69 7.07
CA LEU A 271 11.71 6.06 7.12
C LEU A 271 11.74 6.58 8.56
N ILE A 272 10.68 6.31 9.33
CA ILE A 272 10.58 6.66 10.77
C ILE A 272 11.70 5.97 11.54
N GLU A 273 11.88 4.65 11.39
CA GLU A 273 12.93 3.92 12.11
C GLU A 273 14.34 4.47 11.82
N ARG A 274 14.64 4.84 10.57
CA ARG A 274 15.96 5.35 10.17
C ARG A 274 16.25 6.78 10.59
N TYR A 275 15.25 7.67 10.53
CA TYR A 275 15.46 9.12 10.66
C TYR A 275 14.90 9.71 11.95
N PHE A 276 14.04 8.96 12.65
CA PHE A 276 13.46 9.32 13.92
C PHE A 276 13.63 8.16 14.91
N PRO A 277 14.88 7.70 15.16
CA PRO A 277 15.11 6.51 15.97
C PRO A 277 14.54 6.70 17.38
N GLY A 278 13.71 5.75 17.80
CA GLY A 278 13.02 5.79 19.10
C GLY A 278 11.74 6.62 19.15
N ALA A 279 11.39 7.34 18.08
CA ALA A 279 10.09 8.03 18.01
C ALA A 279 8.95 7.02 18.06
N LYS A 280 7.92 7.36 18.84
CA LYS A 280 6.76 6.48 19.05
C LYS A 280 5.69 6.78 18.01
N VAL A 281 5.02 5.74 17.51
CA VAL A 281 3.78 5.88 16.75
C VAL A 281 2.58 5.58 17.64
N LEU A 282 1.68 6.54 17.77
CA LEU A 282 0.39 6.38 18.42
C LEU A 282 -0.63 5.90 17.41
N ILE A 283 -1.34 4.80 17.70
CA ILE A 283 -2.39 4.22 16.85
C ILE A 283 -3.71 4.17 17.63
N SER A 284 -4.86 4.29 16.96
CA SER A 284 -6.16 4.27 17.67
C SER A 284 -6.45 2.90 18.31
N SER A 285 -7.20 2.90 19.42
CA SER A 285 -7.76 1.69 20.04
C SER A 285 -9.28 1.64 19.84
N PRO A 286 -9.82 0.73 19.00
CA PRO A 286 -9.11 -0.19 18.09
C PRO A 286 -8.64 0.51 16.80
N THR A 287 -7.89 -0.19 15.97
CA THR A 287 -7.44 0.25 14.64
C THR A 287 -7.48 -0.90 13.61
N TRP A 288 -7.13 -0.63 12.34
CA TRP A 288 -6.85 -1.67 11.36
C TRP A 288 -5.75 -2.60 11.87
N GLY A 289 -6.05 -3.90 11.98
CA GLY A 289 -5.20 -4.86 12.70
C GLY A 289 -3.76 -4.95 12.19
N ASN A 290 -3.53 -4.67 10.90
CA ASN A 290 -2.19 -4.76 10.33
C ASN A 290 -1.28 -3.55 10.66
N HIS A 291 -1.80 -2.46 11.23
CA HIS A 291 -0.96 -1.36 11.71
C HIS A 291 0.11 -1.86 12.70
N LYS A 292 -0.31 -2.66 13.68
CA LYS A 292 0.58 -3.26 14.69
C LYS A 292 1.69 -4.10 14.03
N ASN A 293 1.32 -4.95 13.07
CA ASN A 293 2.27 -5.81 12.35
C ASN A 293 3.30 -4.98 11.56
N ILE A 294 2.85 -3.93 10.87
CA ILE A 294 3.73 -3.06 10.08
C ILE A 294 4.77 -2.38 10.97
N PHE A 295 4.36 -1.78 12.09
CA PHE A 295 5.29 -1.10 12.99
C PHE A 295 6.19 -2.09 13.75
N ASN A 296 5.67 -3.25 14.17
CA ASN A 296 6.47 -4.32 14.78
C ASN A 296 7.57 -4.81 13.84
N ASP A 297 7.22 -5.15 12.59
CA ASP A 297 8.19 -5.60 11.58
C ASP A 297 9.19 -4.49 11.19
N ALA A 298 8.76 -3.23 11.27
CA ALA A 298 9.62 -2.07 11.10
C ALA A 298 10.50 -1.77 12.31
N ARG A 299 10.27 -2.40 13.46
CA ARG A 299 10.92 -2.09 14.75
C ARG A 299 10.69 -0.65 15.22
N VAL A 300 9.54 -0.08 14.86
CA VAL A 300 9.11 1.24 15.33
C VAL A 300 8.30 1.06 16.62
N PRO A 301 8.69 1.69 17.75
CA PRO A 301 7.90 1.66 18.96
C PRO A 301 6.50 2.22 18.72
N TRP A 302 5.46 1.56 19.22
CA TRP A 302 4.10 2.07 19.14
C TRP A 302 3.34 1.90 20.45
N SER A 303 2.29 2.70 20.63
CA SER A 303 1.25 2.49 21.64
C SER A 303 -0.09 2.92 21.11
N GLU A 304 -1.13 2.66 21.89
CA GLU A 304 -2.47 3.04 21.53
C GLU A 304 -2.91 4.37 22.18
N TYR A 305 -3.85 5.06 21.55
CA TYR A 305 -4.67 6.10 22.17
C TYR A 305 -6.14 5.67 22.14
N ARG A 306 -6.91 6.05 23.17
CA ARG A 306 -8.35 5.81 23.24
C ARG A 306 -9.06 6.40 22.02
N TYR A 307 -10.04 5.67 21.49
CA TYR A 307 -10.80 6.10 20.32
C TYR A 307 -12.26 5.65 20.39
N TYR A 308 -12.52 4.37 20.62
CA TYR A 308 -13.89 3.86 20.68
C TYR A 308 -14.37 3.70 22.12
N ASP A 309 -15.51 4.29 22.46
CA ASP A 309 -16.20 4.03 23.72
C ASP A 309 -17.30 2.97 23.52
N PRO A 310 -17.17 1.77 24.12
CA PRO A 310 -18.19 0.72 24.02
C PRO A 310 -19.52 1.08 24.69
N LYS A 311 -19.54 2.05 25.62
CA LYS A 311 -20.79 2.48 26.29
C LYS A 311 -21.66 3.32 25.36
N THR A 312 -21.05 4.24 24.63
CA THR A 312 -21.76 5.15 23.70
C THR A 312 -21.76 4.63 22.25
N VAL A 313 -20.95 3.62 21.94
CA VAL A 313 -20.69 3.16 20.55
C VAL A 313 -20.17 4.32 19.68
N GLY A 314 -19.49 5.28 20.32
CA GLY A 314 -19.06 6.56 19.77
C GLY A 314 -17.55 6.79 19.91
N LEU A 315 -17.12 8.01 19.62
CA LEU A 315 -15.74 8.47 19.79
C LEU A 315 -15.51 8.83 21.26
N ASP A 316 -14.53 8.22 21.92
CA ASP A 316 -13.95 8.67 23.19
C ASP A 316 -13.00 9.84 22.92
N PHE A 317 -13.58 11.01 22.65
CA PHE A 317 -12.82 12.16 22.21
C PHE A 317 -11.94 12.73 23.33
N GLU A 318 -12.49 12.81 24.54
CA GLU A 318 -11.77 13.26 25.73
C GLU A 318 -10.57 12.35 26.00
N GLY A 319 -10.77 11.02 26.00
CA GLY A 319 -9.68 10.07 26.19
C GLY A 319 -8.65 10.11 25.07
N MET A 320 -9.07 10.30 23.82
CA MET A 320 -8.17 10.50 22.67
C MET A 320 -7.23 11.68 22.90
N ILE A 321 -7.77 12.85 23.29
CA ILE A 321 -6.97 14.07 23.50
C ILE A 321 -6.04 13.92 24.70
N GLU A 322 -6.50 13.32 25.80
CA GLU A 322 -5.67 13.02 26.97
C GLU A 322 -4.46 12.16 26.60
N ASP A 323 -4.67 11.07 25.86
CA ASP A 323 -3.61 10.13 25.49
C ASP A 323 -2.61 10.73 24.50
N ILE A 324 -3.11 11.49 23.51
CA ILE A 324 -2.24 12.22 22.58
C ILE A 324 -1.42 13.27 23.33
N LYS A 325 -2.01 14.01 24.27
CA LYS A 325 -1.28 15.02 25.05
C LYS A 325 -0.24 14.41 25.99
N ALA A 326 -0.51 13.23 26.54
CA ALA A 326 0.38 12.50 27.43
C ALA A 326 1.56 11.83 26.69
N ALA A 327 1.50 11.73 25.36
CA ALA A 327 2.56 11.15 24.57
C ALA A 327 3.89 11.95 24.66
N PRO A 328 5.05 11.28 24.48
CA PRO A 328 6.32 11.96 24.34
C PRO A 328 6.29 12.97 23.20
N GLU A 329 6.81 14.18 23.42
CA GLU A 329 6.95 15.22 22.40
C GLU A 329 7.65 14.66 21.14
N GLY A 330 7.24 15.09 19.94
CA GLY A 330 7.80 14.53 18.70
C GLY A 330 7.31 13.13 18.32
N SER A 331 6.31 12.57 19.02
CA SER A 331 5.67 11.31 18.59
C SER A 331 4.91 11.47 17.26
N PHE A 332 4.80 10.38 16.50
CA PHE A 332 3.92 10.28 15.34
C PHE A 332 2.52 9.90 15.80
N VAL A 333 1.49 10.57 15.29
CA VAL A 333 0.08 10.21 15.56
C VAL A 333 -0.53 9.67 14.28
N LEU A 334 -0.78 8.36 14.24
CA LEU A 334 -1.43 7.70 13.12
C LEU A 334 -2.95 7.93 13.18
N LEU A 335 -3.47 8.63 12.18
CA LEU A 335 -4.85 9.07 12.04
C LEU A 335 -5.45 8.44 10.79
N HIS A 336 -6.71 8.00 10.88
CA HIS A 336 -7.46 7.60 9.67
C HIS A 336 -8.03 8.87 9.08
N GLY A 337 -7.73 9.18 7.81
CA GLY A 337 -8.16 10.46 7.20
C GLY A 337 -9.68 10.62 7.14
N CYS A 338 -10.38 9.51 6.92
CA CYS A 338 -11.83 9.36 6.96
C CYS A 338 -12.17 7.85 6.99
N ALA A 339 -13.43 7.53 7.29
CA ALA A 339 -13.99 6.19 7.40
C ALA A 339 -13.10 5.26 8.25
N HIS A 340 -12.90 5.62 9.52
CA HIS A 340 -12.04 4.90 10.44
C HIS A 340 -12.26 3.38 10.40
N ASN A 341 -11.20 2.62 10.12
CA ASN A 341 -11.23 1.18 10.13
C ASN A 341 -10.75 0.67 11.50
N PRO A 342 -11.61 0.06 12.33
CA PRO A 342 -12.83 -0.64 11.91
C PRO A 342 -14.16 -0.01 12.35
N THR A 343 -14.12 1.11 13.06
CA THR A 343 -15.31 1.58 13.79
C THR A 343 -16.36 2.24 12.91
N GLY A 344 -15.93 2.83 11.79
CA GLY A 344 -16.72 3.75 10.98
C GLY A 344 -17.06 5.06 11.71
N ILE A 345 -16.37 5.40 12.80
CA ILE A 345 -16.61 6.63 13.55
C ILE A 345 -15.49 7.60 13.18
N ASP A 346 -15.82 8.78 12.69
CA ASP A 346 -14.83 9.82 12.37
C ASP A 346 -15.03 11.04 13.30
N PRO A 347 -13.96 11.76 13.66
CA PRO A 347 -14.08 13.05 14.33
C PRO A 347 -14.85 14.05 13.47
N THR A 348 -15.63 14.91 14.13
CA THR A 348 -16.27 16.08 13.52
C THR A 348 -15.22 17.11 13.08
N PRO A 349 -15.57 18.06 12.18
CA PRO A 349 -14.67 19.15 11.80
C PRO A 349 -14.10 19.91 13.01
N GLU A 350 -14.93 20.21 14.01
CA GLU A 350 -14.53 20.91 15.23
C GLU A 350 -13.57 20.07 16.08
N GLN A 351 -13.79 18.75 16.13
CA GLN A 351 -12.87 17.82 16.81
C GLN A 351 -11.53 17.70 16.06
N TRP A 352 -11.53 17.72 14.72
CA TRP A 352 -10.30 17.72 13.93
C TRP A 352 -9.42 18.94 14.21
N GLU A 353 -10.03 20.12 14.36
CA GLU A 353 -9.31 21.34 14.77
C GLU A 353 -8.61 21.15 16.13
N LYS A 354 -9.29 20.53 17.10
CA LYS A 354 -8.74 20.25 18.43
C LYS A 354 -7.64 19.19 18.43
N ILE A 355 -7.76 18.17 17.56
CA ILE A 355 -6.70 17.18 17.35
C ILE A 355 -5.47 17.86 16.74
N ALA A 356 -5.66 18.77 15.78
CA ALA A 356 -4.57 19.56 15.21
C ALA A 356 -3.93 20.48 16.27
N ASP A 357 -4.72 21.12 17.13
CA ASP A 357 -4.23 21.97 18.22
C ASP A 357 -3.26 21.20 19.14
N VAL A 358 -3.66 20.01 19.62
CA VAL A 358 -2.80 19.22 20.53
C VAL A 358 -1.57 18.66 19.82
N ILE A 359 -1.68 18.24 18.55
CA ILE A 359 -0.54 17.77 17.78
C ILE A 359 0.49 18.90 17.59
N GLN A 360 0.03 20.12 17.32
CA GLN A 360 0.92 21.28 17.21
C GLN A 360 1.55 21.65 18.56
N GLU A 361 0.75 21.71 19.64
CA GLU A 361 1.21 22.02 21.01
C GLU A 361 2.34 21.08 21.44
N LYS A 362 2.20 19.80 21.10
CA LYS A 362 3.13 18.73 21.48
C LYS A 362 4.21 18.45 20.44
N ASN A 363 4.31 19.28 19.41
CA ASN A 363 5.24 19.11 18.30
C ASN A 363 5.24 17.67 17.74
N HIS A 364 4.07 17.04 17.69
CA HIS A 364 3.88 15.70 17.14
C HIS A 364 3.84 15.75 15.62
N ILE A 365 4.12 14.61 14.98
CA ILE A 365 4.05 14.48 13.52
C ILE A 365 2.74 13.77 13.14
N PRO A 366 1.82 14.45 12.43
CA PRO A 366 0.63 13.80 11.89
C PRO A 366 1.00 12.76 10.83
N PHE A 367 0.44 11.56 10.95
CA PHE A 367 0.57 10.50 9.97
C PHE A 367 -0.83 9.99 9.59
N PHE A 368 -1.27 10.24 8.36
CA PHE A 368 -2.57 9.82 7.88
C PHE A 368 -2.52 8.49 7.10
N ASP A 369 -3.44 7.57 7.41
CA ASP A 369 -3.86 6.48 6.52
C ASP A 369 -5.14 6.89 5.79
N VAL A 370 -5.06 7.00 4.46
CA VAL A 370 -6.13 7.48 3.57
C VAL A 370 -6.47 6.36 2.58
N ALA A 371 -7.31 5.43 3.03
CA ALA A 371 -7.72 4.27 2.23
C ALA A 371 -9.12 4.36 1.62
N TYR A 372 -9.93 5.34 2.05
CA TYR A 372 -11.36 5.45 1.75
C TYR A 372 -11.77 6.81 1.19
N GLN A 373 -10.83 7.64 0.72
CA GLN A 373 -11.13 8.97 0.19
C GLN A 373 -12.21 8.90 -0.92
N GLY A 374 -13.31 9.60 -0.68
CA GLY A 374 -14.50 9.67 -1.51
C GLY A 374 -15.55 8.58 -1.22
N PHE A 375 -15.16 7.48 -0.58
CA PHE A 375 -16.05 6.38 -0.20
C PHE A 375 -16.76 6.60 1.15
N ALA A 376 -16.35 7.62 1.91
CA ALA A 376 -16.91 7.92 3.21
C ALA A 376 -18.15 8.80 3.05
N SER A 377 -17.98 10.03 2.55
CA SER A 377 -19.08 10.97 2.31
C SER A 377 -19.76 10.82 0.95
N GLY A 378 -19.03 10.31 -0.06
CA GLY A 378 -19.35 10.46 -1.48
C GLY A 378 -18.59 11.61 -2.16
N SER A 379 -17.77 12.37 -1.42
CA SER A 379 -16.99 13.50 -1.92
C SER A 379 -15.50 13.32 -1.63
N LEU A 380 -14.69 13.37 -2.69
CA LEU A 380 -13.22 13.31 -2.59
C LEU A 380 -12.63 14.45 -1.77
N ASP A 381 -13.25 15.63 -1.81
CA ASP A 381 -12.77 16.83 -1.11
C ASP A 381 -13.14 16.81 0.37
N GLN A 382 -14.39 16.46 0.70
CA GLN A 382 -14.80 16.32 2.11
C GLN A 382 -13.97 15.25 2.82
N ASP A 383 -13.73 14.13 2.14
CA ASP A 383 -12.98 13.01 2.71
C ASP A 383 -11.46 13.27 2.81
N ALA A 384 -10.96 14.37 2.22
CA ALA A 384 -9.59 14.84 2.37
C ALA A 384 -9.46 16.05 3.32
N ALA A 385 -10.57 16.55 3.88
CA ALA A 385 -10.59 17.77 4.68
C ALA A 385 -9.67 17.72 5.89
N SER A 386 -9.59 16.58 6.58
CA SER A 386 -8.69 16.38 7.73
C SER A 386 -7.22 16.53 7.33
N VAL A 387 -6.80 15.91 6.23
CA VAL A 387 -5.42 16.02 5.72
C VAL A 387 -5.11 17.46 5.30
N ARG A 388 -6.04 18.09 4.58
CA ARG A 388 -5.89 19.46 4.08
C ARG A 388 -5.84 20.49 5.21
N LEU A 389 -6.60 20.29 6.29
CA LEU A 389 -6.53 21.12 7.49
C LEU A 389 -5.12 21.16 8.07
N PHE A 390 -4.50 19.99 8.24
CA PHE A 390 -3.15 19.90 8.83
C PHE A 390 -2.09 20.48 7.90
N ALA A 391 -2.21 20.24 6.59
CA ALA A 391 -1.34 20.86 5.60
C ALA A 391 -1.47 22.39 5.56
N ALA A 392 -2.70 22.92 5.66
CA ALA A 392 -2.98 24.36 5.68
C ALA A 392 -2.44 25.05 6.94
N ARG A 393 -2.36 24.34 8.06
CA ARG A 393 -1.68 24.80 9.29
C ARG A 393 -0.14 24.78 9.18
N GLY A 394 0.41 24.37 8.03
CA GLY A 394 1.86 24.36 7.77
C GLY A 394 2.61 23.19 8.39
N MET A 395 1.91 22.15 8.84
CA MET A 395 2.53 20.99 9.46
C MET A 395 3.27 20.10 8.44
N GLU A 396 4.39 19.53 8.84
CA GLU A 396 5.03 18.42 8.12
C GLU A 396 4.25 17.13 8.41
N ILE A 397 3.74 16.47 7.37
CA ILE A 397 2.81 15.34 7.51
C ILE A 397 3.20 14.15 6.64
N PHE A 398 2.88 12.95 7.13
CA PHE A 398 2.97 11.71 6.36
C PHE A 398 1.58 11.28 5.93
N VAL A 399 1.41 10.83 4.69
CA VAL A 399 0.12 10.31 4.20
C VAL A 399 0.31 9.05 3.37
N ALA A 400 -0.18 7.92 3.86
CA ALA A 400 -0.31 6.68 3.11
C ALA A 400 -1.67 6.64 2.40
N GLN A 401 -1.66 6.76 1.07
CA GLN A 401 -2.87 6.79 0.24
C GLN A 401 -3.06 5.45 -0.49
N SER A 402 -4.29 4.94 -0.56
CA SER A 402 -4.63 3.70 -1.27
C SER A 402 -5.74 3.93 -2.30
N TYR A 403 -5.61 3.25 -3.45
CA TYR A 403 -6.67 3.18 -4.47
C TYR A 403 -7.43 1.85 -4.49
N SER A 404 -7.22 1.00 -3.48
CA SER A 404 -7.82 -0.33 -3.46
C SER A 404 -9.34 -0.29 -3.36
N LYS A 405 -9.91 0.71 -2.67
CA LYS A 405 -11.35 0.77 -2.39
C LYS A 405 -12.05 1.75 -3.33
N ASN A 406 -11.58 3.00 -3.37
CA ASN A 406 -12.22 4.07 -4.13
C ASN A 406 -12.26 3.86 -5.66
N LEU A 407 -11.26 3.18 -6.24
CA LEU A 407 -11.26 2.73 -7.64
C LEU A 407 -11.43 1.21 -7.79
N GLY A 408 -11.66 0.48 -6.69
CA GLY A 408 -11.79 -0.98 -6.73
C GLY A 408 -10.51 -1.72 -7.14
N LEU A 409 -9.34 -1.07 -7.11
CA LEU A 409 -8.06 -1.64 -7.55
C LEU A 409 -7.37 -2.46 -6.43
N TYR A 410 -8.13 -3.38 -5.82
CA TYR A 410 -7.70 -4.15 -4.66
C TYR A 410 -6.38 -4.89 -4.91
N SER A 411 -6.32 -5.67 -6.00
CA SER A 411 -5.20 -6.56 -6.31
C SER A 411 -4.11 -5.92 -7.17
N GLU A 412 -4.37 -4.74 -7.76
CA GLU A 412 -3.37 -3.97 -8.51
C GLU A 412 -2.30 -3.34 -7.60
N ARG A 413 -2.58 -3.30 -6.29
CA ARG A 413 -1.67 -2.80 -5.25
C ARG A 413 -1.14 -1.40 -5.55
N ILE A 414 -2.04 -0.48 -5.95
CA ILE A 414 -1.70 0.90 -6.25
C ILE A 414 -2.05 1.85 -5.09
N GLY A 415 -1.13 2.78 -4.83
CA GLY A 415 -1.19 3.81 -3.79
C GLY A 415 0.11 4.64 -3.77
N ALA A 416 0.21 5.56 -2.81
CA ALA A 416 1.35 6.45 -2.69
C ALA A 416 1.67 6.75 -1.23
N ILE A 417 2.94 7.03 -0.93
CA ILE A 417 3.35 7.74 0.28
C ILE A 417 3.63 9.19 -0.13
N ASN A 418 2.96 10.12 0.53
CA ASN A 418 3.14 11.56 0.37
C ASN A 418 3.70 12.11 1.69
N VAL A 419 4.83 12.81 1.63
CA VAL A 419 5.39 13.50 2.82
C VAL A 419 5.46 14.98 2.54
N VAL A 420 4.67 15.78 3.27
CA VAL A 420 4.76 17.25 3.22
C VAL A 420 5.93 17.66 4.09
N CYS A 421 6.84 18.44 3.51
CA CYS A 421 8.04 18.92 4.15
C CYS A 421 7.99 20.45 4.33
N SER A 422 8.93 20.97 5.07
CA SER A 422 9.18 22.40 5.29
C SER A 422 9.62 23.16 4.03
N SER A 423 10.26 22.48 3.07
CA SER A 423 10.76 23.09 1.82
C SER A 423 10.84 22.07 0.68
N SER A 424 10.98 22.56 -0.55
CA SER A 424 11.18 21.72 -1.74
C SER A 424 12.50 20.95 -1.70
N ASP A 425 13.54 21.55 -1.14
CA ASP A 425 14.84 20.90 -0.92
C ASP A 425 14.74 19.75 0.10
N THR A 426 14.03 19.94 1.21
CA THR A 426 13.74 18.84 2.16
C THR A 426 12.90 17.75 1.49
N ALA A 427 11.88 18.11 0.70
CA ALA A 427 11.06 17.13 -0.03
C ALA A 427 11.91 16.30 -1.01
N ALA A 428 12.85 16.92 -1.72
CA ALA A 428 13.77 16.22 -2.61
C ALA A 428 14.65 15.20 -1.85
N ARG A 429 15.18 15.59 -0.68
CA ARG A 429 15.93 14.67 0.19
C ARG A 429 15.08 13.50 0.68
N VAL A 430 13.88 13.78 1.21
CA VAL A 430 12.96 12.74 1.70
C VAL A 430 12.61 11.76 0.57
N LYS A 431 12.24 12.26 -0.61
CA LYS A 431 11.98 11.44 -1.81
C LYS A 431 13.18 10.56 -2.16
N SER A 432 14.42 11.08 -2.08
CA SER A 432 15.62 10.28 -2.34
C SER A 432 15.79 9.11 -1.37
N GLN A 433 15.45 9.30 -0.09
CA GLN A 433 15.56 8.25 0.92
C GLN A 433 14.44 7.22 0.79
N LEU A 434 13.22 7.66 0.48
CA LEU A 434 12.12 6.76 0.16
C LEU A 434 12.47 5.85 -1.04
N LYS A 435 13.13 6.38 -2.08
CA LYS A 435 13.65 5.56 -3.20
C LYS A 435 14.68 4.53 -2.73
N ARG A 436 15.61 4.94 -1.85
CA ARG A 436 16.61 4.02 -1.28
C ARG A 436 16.00 2.93 -0.41
N ILE A 437 14.85 3.19 0.22
CA ILE A 437 14.08 2.20 0.99
C ILE A 437 13.36 1.25 0.02
N ALA A 438 12.68 1.79 -0.99
CA ALA A 438 11.91 1.00 -1.96
C ALA A 438 12.77 0.05 -2.81
N ARG A 439 13.96 0.52 -3.26
CA ARG A 439 14.84 -0.23 -4.17
C ARG A 439 15.18 -1.65 -3.70
N PRO A 440 15.62 -1.89 -2.45
CA PRO A 440 15.89 -3.24 -1.94
C PRO A 440 14.64 -3.99 -1.49
N MET A 441 13.48 -3.33 -1.32
CA MET A 441 12.22 -4.00 -0.95
C MET A 441 11.55 -4.64 -2.17
N TYR A 442 11.43 -3.88 -3.27
CA TYR A 442 10.68 -4.33 -4.45
C TYR A 442 11.19 -3.73 -5.76
N SER A 443 12.40 -3.15 -5.80
CA SER A 443 13.00 -2.53 -6.99
C SER A 443 12.28 -1.26 -7.48
N ASN A 444 11.14 -1.44 -8.13
CA ASN A 444 10.27 -0.40 -8.67
C ASN A 444 8.81 -0.91 -8.61
N PRO A 445 7.82 -0.02 -8.52
CA PRO A 445 6.44 -0.44 -8.27
C PRO A 445 5.72 -0.88 -9.57
N PRO A 446 4.59 -1.62 -9.46
CA PRO A 446 3.83 -2.10 -10.62
C PRO A 446 3.24 -0.98 -11.48
N ILE A 447 3.23 -1.17 -12.80
CA ILE A 447 2.82 -0.11 -13.74
C ILE A 447 1.32 -0.08 -14.05
N HIS A 448 0.64 -1.23 -14.06
CA HIS A 448 -0.73 -1.36 -14.58
C HIS A 448 -1.73 -0.48 -13.80
N GLY A 449 -1.88 -0.71 -12.49
CA GLY A 449 -2.70 0.12 -11.63
C GLY A 449 -2.32 1.60 -11.63
N ALA A 450 -1.03 1.94 -11.76
CA ALA A 450 -0.59 3.33 -11.80
C ALA A 450 -1.09 4.06 -13.06
N ARG A 451 -1.10 3.38 -14.21
CA ARG A 451 -1.63 3.94 -15.45
C ARG A 451 -3.15 4.06 -15.44
N ILE A 452 -3.85 3.09 -14.87
CA ILE A 452 -5.31 3.19 -14.65
C ILE A 452 -5.63 4.46 -13.86
N VAL A 453 -4.99 4.65 -12.70
CA VAL A 453 -5.23 5.84 -11.87
C VAL A 453 -4.82 7.12 -12.59
N ALA A 454 -3.67 7.14 -13.27
CA ALA A 454 -3.22 8.31 -14.02
C ALA A 454 -4.19 8.70 -15.14
N ASN A 455 -4.75 7.72 -15.87
CA ASN A 455 -5.76 7.96 -16.89
C ASN A 455 -7.08 8.45 -16.28
N VAL A 456 -7.57 7.78 -15.22
CA VAL A 456 -8.87 8.13 -14.61
C VAL A 456 -8.83 9.48 -13.90
N VAL A 457 -7.79 9.75 -13.12
CA VAL A 457 -7.67 10.98 -12.31
C VAL A 457 -7.15 12.15 -13.14
N GLY A 458 -6.28 11.89 -14.12
CA GLY A 458 -5.68 12.92 -14.95
C GLY A 458 -6.54 13.38 -16.14
N ASP A 459 -7.57 12.62 -16.52
CA ASP A 459 -8.51 12.98 -17.59
C ASP A 459 -9.81 13.54 -16.98
N PRO A 460 -10.21 14.80 -17.30
CA PRO A 460 -11.41 15.40 -16.71
C PRO A 460 -12.72 14.64 -16.97
N ALA A 461 -12.84 13.95 -18.12
CA ALA A 461 -14.04 13.21 -18.46
C ALA A 461 -14.12 11.91 -17.65
N LEU A 462 -13.05 11.11 -17.63
CA LEU A 462 -12.98 9.89 -16.81
C LEU A 462 -13.05 10.22 -15.31
N PHE A 463 -12.48 11.34 -14.86
CA PHE A 463 -12.58 11.80 -13.49
C PHE A 463 -14.03 12.15 -13.12
N GLY A 464 -14.76 12.80 -14.02
CA GLY A 464 -16.18 13.10 -13.86
C GLY A 464 -17.03 11.84 -13.74
N GLU A 465 -16.82 10.86 -14.62
CA GLU A 465 -17.49 9.56 -14.56
C GLU A 465 -17.16 8.79 -13.28
N TRP A 466 -15.89 8.82 -12.83
CA TRP A 466 -15.48 8.13 -11.61
C TRP A 466 -16.17 8.69 -10.38
N LYS A 467 -16.29 10.02 -10.28
CA LYS A 467 -17.04 10.67 -9.19
C LYS A 467 -18.50 10.20 -9.17
N ALA A 468 -19.14 10.08 -10.33
CA ALA A 468 -20.52 9.60 -10.41
C ALA A 468 -20.65 8.13 -9.95
N GLU A 469 -19.75 7.24 -10.39
CA GLU A 469 -19.74 5.84 -9.91
C GLU A 469 -19.49 5.76 -8.41
N MET A 470 -18.61 6.60 -7.87
CA MET A 470 -18.32 6.69 -6.44
C MET A 470 -19.53 7.15 -5.61
N GLU A 471 -20.21 8.21 -6.03
CA GLU A 471 -21.42 8.69 -5.38
C GLU A 471 -22.51 7.59 -5.36
N MET A 472 -22.66 6.85 -6.46
CA MET A 472 -23.57 5.71 -6.54
C MET A 472 -23.20 4.60 -5.54
N MET A 473 -21.92 4.21 -5.46
CA MET A 473 -21.46 3.20 -4.51
C MET A 473 -21.69 3.63 -3.05
N ALA A 474 -21.35 4.89 -2.72
CA ALA A 474 -21.55 5.47 -1.39
C ALA A 474 -23.04 5.56 -1.04
N GLY A 475 -23.88 5.99 -1.99
CA GLY A 475 -25.34 6.03 -1.86
C GLY A 475 -25.93 4.66 -1.57
N ARG A 476 -25.45 3.61 -2.25
CA ARG A 476 -25.89 2.24 -1.98
C ARG A 476 -25.52 1.77 -0.56
N ILE A 477 -24.30 2.04 -0.10
CA ILE A 477 -23.88 1.71 1.27
C ILE A 477 -24.80 2.38 2.30
N LYS A 478 -25.13 3.67 2.12
CA LYS A 478 -26.10 4.38 2.96
C LYS A 478 -27.48 3.71 2.92
N GLY A 479 -27.95 3.30 1.75
CA GLY A 479 -29.20 2.55 1.60
C GLY A 479 -29.22 1.20 2.33
N VAL A 480 -28.13 0.44 2.29
CA VAL A 480 -27.99 -0.82 3.02
C VAL A 480 -28.00 -0.59 4.54
N ARG A 481 -27.31 0.45 5.02
CA ARG A 481 -27.33 0.84 6.44
C ARG A 481 -28.73 1.18 6.92
N GLN A 482 -29.48 1.95 6.12
CA GLN A 482 -30.87 2.30 6.43
C GLN A 482 -31.75 1.04 6.56
N LYS A 483 -31.69 0.14 5.56
CA LYS A 483 -32.45 -1.12 5.59
C LYS A 483 -32.09 -1.99 6.80
N LEU A 484 -30.82 -2.05 7.16
CA LEU A 484 -30.37 -2.81 8.33
C LEU A 484 -30.89 -2.19 9.63
N TYR A 485 -30.79 -0.87 9.77
CA TYR A 485 -31.33 -0.14 10.92
C TYR A 485 -32.85 -0.34 11.07
N ASP A 486 -33.63 -0.18 10.00
CA ASP A 486 -35.08 -0.36 10.02
C ASP A 486 -35.46 -1.81 10.39
N SER A 487 -34.71 -2.78 9.85
CA SER A 487 -34.91 -4.20 10.13
C SER A 487 -34.57 -4.58 11.57
N LEU A 488 -33.51 -4.02 12.14
CA LEU A 488 -33.11 -4.29 13.53
C LEU A 488 -34.06 -3.60 14.49
N THR A 489 -34.39 -2.33 14.27
CA THR A 489 -35.30 -1.55 15.11
C THR A 489 -36.70 -2.18 15.18
N SER A 490 -37.18 -2.76 14.06
CA SER A 490 -38.48 -3.43 14.05
C SER A 490 -38.49 -4.82 14.71
N LYS A 491 -37.34 -5.52 14.76
CA LYS A 491 -37.26 -6.91 15.25
C LYS A 491 -36.69 -7.04 16.66
N ASP A 492 -35.77 -6.16 17.05
CA ASP A 492 -35.12 -6.19 18.34
C ASP A 492 -36.00 -5.51 19.40
N LYS A 493 -36.43 -6.28 20.39
CA LYS A 493 -37.28 -5.83 21.50
C LYS A 493 -36.48 -5.52 22.77
N SER A 494 -35.15 -5.59 22.73
CA SER A 494 -34.27 -5.38 23.89
C SER A 494 -34.17 -3.91 24.33
N GLY A 495 -34.59 -2.97 23.49
CA GLY A 495 -34.43 -1.53 23.74
C GLY A 495 -33.05 -0.98 23.40
N LYS A 496 -32.18 -1.75 22.74
CA LYS A 496 -30.89 -1.26 22.22
C LYS A 496 -31.11 -0.20 21.14
N ASP A 497 -30.40 0.94 21.27
CA ASP A 497 -30.37 1.96 20.22
C ASP A 497 -29.47 1.50 19.06
N TRP A 498 -30.04 1.35 17.87
CA TRP A 498 -29.34 0.97 16.65
C TRP A 498 -28.96 2.17 15.77
N SER A 499 -29.27 3.41 16.19
CA SER A 499 -29.05 4.64 15.40
C SER A 499 -27.59 4.86 15.00
N PHE A 500 -26.65 4.27 15.73
CA PHE A 500 -25.22 4.30 15.42
C PHE A 500 -24.88 3.70 14.03
N ILE A 501 -25.69 2.76 13.52
CA ILE A 501 -25.48 2.16 12.18
C ILE A 501 -25.57 3.23 11.08
N LEU A 502 -26.44 4.24 11.27
CA LEU A 502 -26.64 5.34 10.34
C LEU A 502 -25.59 6.44 10.49
N LYS A 503 -25.07 6.63 11.71
CA LYS A 503 -24.04 7.64 12.02
C LYS A 503 -22.65 7.20 11.59
N GLN A 504 -22.38 5.89 11.60
CA GLN A 504 -21.11 5.34 11.15
C GLN A 504 -20.93 5.47 9.64
N ILE A 505 -19.71 5.80 9.22
CA ILE A 505 -19.30 6.17 7.88
C ILE A 505 -18.47 5.05 7.22
N GLY A 506 -18.52 4.98 5.90
CA GLY A 506 -17.69 4.09 5.09
C GLY A 506 -18.21 2.65 5.03
N MET A 507 -17.31 1.71 4.78
CA MET A 507 -17.66 0.31 4.45
C MET A 507 -18.01 -0.56 5.66
N PHE A 508 -17.71 -0.11 6.89
CA PHE A 508 -17.84 -0.93 8.10
C PHE A 508 -18.80 -0.31 9.11
N SER A 509 -19.54 -1.16 9.81
CA SER A 509 -20.30 -0.76 11.00
C SER A 509 -19.84 -1.58 12.19
N PHE A 510 -19.46 -0.91 13.28
CA PHE A 510 -19.08 -1.57 14.51
C PHE A 510 -20.34 -1.82 15.35
N THR A 511 -20.83 -3.05 15.28
CA THR A 511 -22.17 -3.45 15.74
C THR A 511 -22.33 -3.53 17.27
N GLY A 512 -21.21 -3.52 18.01
CA GLY A 512 -21.19 -3.77 19.44
C GLY A 512 -21.60 -5.19 19.84
N LEU A 513 -21.62 -6.14 18.89
CA LEU A 513 -21.84 -7.55 19.18
C LEU A 513 -20.64 -8.13 19.93
N ASN A 514 -20.90 -8.84 21.01
CA ASN A 514 -19.84 -9.49 21.78
C ASN A 514 -19.33 -10.76 21.07
N LYS A 515 -18.18 -11.28 21.52
CA LYS A 515 -17.53 -12.45 20.93
C LYS A 515 -18.48 -13.67 20.82
N ASN A 516 -19.26 -13.94 21.87
CA ASN A 516 -20.19 -15.07 21.88
C ASN A 516 -21.31 -14.89 20.84
N GLN A 517 -21.82 -13.66 20.68
CA GLN A 517 -22.81 -13.35 19.66
C GLN A 517 -22.23 -13.51 18.25
N VAL A 518 -21.00 -13.06 18.01
CA VAL A 518 -20.32 -13.24 16.72
C VAL A 518 -20.08 -14.73 16.43
N THR A 519 -19.57 -15.50 17.38
CA THR A 519 -19.36 -16.95 17.23
C THR A 519 -20.67 -17.70 16.97
N ASN A 520 -21.75 -17.36 17.69
CA ASN A 520 -23.05 -17.97 17.46
C ASN A 520 -23.62 -17.59 16.08
N GLN A 521 -23.43 -16.36 15.62
CA GLN A 521 -23.85 -15.96 14.26
C GLN A 521 -23.06 -16.70 13.16
N SER A 522 -21.76 -16.92 13.33
CA SER A 522 -20.98 -17.74 12.38
C SER A 522 -21.40 -19.21 12.40
N ALA A 523 -21.90 -19.72 13.53
CA ALA A 523 -22.36 -21.11 13.67
C ALA A 523 -23.83 -21.34 13.27
N THR A 524 -24.70 -20.34 13.38
CA THR A 524 -26.17 -20.50 13.22
C THR A 524 -26.77 -19.67 12.08
N LEU A 525 -26.15 -18.55 11.71
CA LEU A 525 -26.64 -17.63 10.67
C LEU A 525 -25.65 -17.49 9.50
N ILE A 526 -24.52 -18.19 9.56
CA ILE A 526 -23.44 -18.22 8.57
C ILE A 526 -23.03 -16.79 8.16
N LEU A 527 -22.91 -15.95 9.18
CA LEU A 527 -22.39 -14.59 9.09
C LEU A 527 -20.94 -14.60 9.53
N TYR A 528 -20.05 -14.32 8.59
CA TYR A 528 -18.63 -14.18 8.83
C TYR A 528 -18.33 -12.73 9.22
N HIS A 529 -18.33 -12.46 10.52
CA HIS A 529 -18.13 -11.13 11.11
C HIS A 529 -16.79 -11.06 11.84
N LYS A 530 -16.12 -9.90 11.82
CA LYS A 530 -14.86 -9.71 12.55
C LYS A 530 -15.16 -9.60 14.06
N SER A 531 -14.84 -10.63 14.84
CA SER A 531 -14.78 -10.54 16.31
C SER A 531 -13.49 -9.82 16.69
N MET A 532 -13.58 -8.63 17.30
CA MET A 532 -12.38 -7.83 17.64
C MET A 532 -11.89 -8.04 19.08
N ASN A 533 -12.64 -8.73 19.93
CA ASN A 533 -12.21 -9.08 21.30
C ASN A 533 -11.18 -10.23 21.34
N SER A 534 -10.45 -10.46 20.25
CA SER A 534 -9.35 -11.44 20.18
C SER A 534 -8.11 -10.90 19.49
N GLN A 535 -7.92 -9.58 19.46
CA GLN A 535 -6.69 -8.93 18.97
C GLN A 535 -5.98 -8.21 20.11
#